data_AF-A0A7K3Z427-F1
#
_entry.id   AF-A0A7K3Z427-F1
#
_cell.length_a   1.000
_cell.length_b   1.000
_cell.length_c   1.000
_cell.angle_alpha   90.00
_cell.angle_beta   90.00
_cell.angle_gamma   90.00
#
_symmetry.space_group_name_H-M   'P 1'
#
loop_
_entity.id
_entity.type
_entity.pdbx_description
1 polymer ?
#
loop_
_entity_poly.entity_id
_entity_poly.type
_entity_poly.pdbx_seq_one_letter_code
_entity_poly.pdbx_strand_id
1 'polypeptide(L)'
;IHAPTSMIGGRLRVSSDINWPYGHGIPLEDIWAREEAIDNAYSGSVSQLEGLVREYNVSYVYVGSQELSKYPNCISHFNSISWLTSVYNEDGQYVYQVEWIEIGS
;
A
#
# COMPACT_ATOMS: atom_id res chain seq x y z
N ILE A 1 -9.66 11.12 19.02
CA ILE A 1 -9.86 9.66 19.16
C ILE A 1 -8.62 9.00 18.60
N HIS A 2 -7.70 8.56 19.48
CA HIS A 2 -6.56 7.73 19.10
C HIS A 2 -6.97 6.30 19.42
N ALA A 3 -7.18 5.46 18.40
CA ALA A 3 -7.44 4.05 18.66
C ALA A 3 -6.11 3.29 18.88
N PRO A 4 -6.17 2.12 19.52
CA PRO A 4 -5.00 1.29 19.79
C PRO A 4 -4.22 0.92 18.51
N THR A 5 -2.91 0.74 18.65
CA THR A 5 -1.99 0.30 17.58
C THR A 5 -2.41 -1.00 16.90
N SER A 6 -3.17 -1.85 17.58
CA SER A 6 -3.75 -3.07 17.02
C SER A 6 -4.97 -2.85 16.13
N MET A 7 -5.50 -1.61 16.04
CA MET A 7 -6.83 -1.35 15.44
C MET A 7 -6.90 -0.25 14.37
N ILE A 8 -5.87 0.56 14.10
CA ILE A 8 -6.04 1.72 13.19
C ILE A 8 -5.21 1.77 11.90
N GLY A 9 -4.11 1.03 11.75
CA GLY A 9 -3.21 1.26 10.59
C GLY A 9 -2.85 0.06 9.74
N GLY A 10 -2.85 -1.15 10.31
CA GLY A 10 -2.23 -2.31 9.65
C GLY A 10 -3.12 -3.08 8.68
N ARG A 11 -4.45 -2.87 8.68
CA ARG A 11 -5.40 -3.75 7.99
C ARG A 11 -6.08 -3.18 6.75
N LEU A 12 -5.83 -1.92 6.39
CA LEU A 12 -6.76 -1.23 5.48
C LEU A 12 -6.14 -0.40 4.37
N ARG A 13 -4.81 -0.21 4.32
CA ARG A 13 -4.22 0.63 3.29
C ARG A 13 -2.71 0.45 3.17
N VAL A 14 -2.22 0.30 1.95
CA VAL A 14 -0.93 0.89 1.59
C VAL A 14 -1.23 2.36 1.25
N SER A 15 -0.74 3.30 2.06
CA SER A 15 -0.85 4.74 1.82
C SER A 15 0.54 5.33 1.83
N SER A 16 0.84 6.29 0.97
CA SER A 16 2.15 6.94 0.90
C SER A 16 2.45 7.85 2.10
N ASP A 17 1.45 8.12 2.95
CA ASP A 17 1.62 8.93 4.15
C ASP A 17 2.12 8.07 5.32
N ILE A 18 3.42 8.16 5.59
CA ILE A 18 3.93 7.84 6.93
C ILE A 18 3.47 8.96 7.85
N ASN A 19 2.33 8.72 8.50
CA ASN A 19 1.88 9.60 9.56
C ASN A 19 2.98 9.66 10.64
N TRP A 20 3.65 10.80 10.77
CA TRP A 20 4.62 11.14 11.82
C TRP A 20 4.26 10.64 13.25
N PRO A 21 2.99 10.53 13.70
CA PRO A 21 2.69 9.88 14.99
C PRO A 21 3.07 8.40 15.12
N TYR A 22 3.48 7.70 14.06
CA TYR A 22 4.00 6.33 14.11
C TYR A 22 5.52 6.24 14.40
N GLY A 23 6.25 7.36 14.41
CA GLY A 23 7.71 7.39 14.60
C GLY A 23 8.20 7.44 16.05
N HIS A 24 7.31 7.58 17.04
CA HIS A 24 7.73 7.58 18.44
C HIS A 24 7.99 6.15 18.93
N GLY A 25 9.27 5.78 19.04
CA GLY A 25 9.73 4.49 19.58
C GLY A 25 10.02 3.41 18.53
N ILE A 26 9.95 3.75 17.24
CA ILE A 26 10.41 2.90 16.14
C ILE A 26 11.81 3.38 15.70
N PRO A 27 12.80 2.47 15.53
CA PRO A 27 14.09 2.80 14.94
C PRO A 27 13.95 3.54 13.60
N LEU A 28 14.80 4.56 13.39
CA LEU A 28 14.77 5.37 12.17
C LEU A 28 14.98 4.52 10.90
N GLU A 29 15.80 3.48 11.00
CA GLU A 29 16.04 2.49 9.94
C GLU A 29 14.76 1.75 9.50
N ASP A 30 13.87 1.42 10.43
CA ASP A 30 12.59 0.75 10.12
C ASP A 30 11.62 1.71 9.42
N ILE A 31 11.70 3.01 9.71
CA ILE A 31 10.90 4.04 9.04
C ILE A 31 11.34 4.13 7.57
N TRP A 32 12.64 4.23 7.31
CA TRP A 32 13.17 4.32 5.94
C TRP A 32 12.96 3.03 5.15
N ALA A 33 13.13 1.87 5.78
CA ALA A 33 12.84 0.58 5.14
C ALA A 33 11.37 0.51 4.70
N ARG A 34 10.45 1.08 5.50
CA ARG A 34 9.02 1.14 5.15
C ARG A 34 8.73 2.14 4.03
N GLU A 35 9.41 3.28 3.98
CA GLU A 35 9.32 4.21 2.84
C GLU A 35 9.77 3.53 1.55
N GLU A 36 10.91 2.86 1.58
CA GLU A 36 11.45 2.13 0.43
C GLU A 36 10.50 1.01 -0.01
N ALA A 37 9.92 0.27 0.93
CA ALA A 37 8.93 -0.76 0.62
C ALA A 37 7.70 -0.18 -0.09
N ILE A 38 7.21 0.99 0.34
CA ILE A 38 6.10 1.69 -0.31
C ILE A 38 6.51 2.17 -1.72
N ASP A 39 7.67 2.79 -1.87
CA ASP A 39 8.16 3.24 -3.19
C ASP A 39 8.25 2.05 -4.18
N ASN A 40 8.77 0.91 -3.71
CA ASN A 40 8.85 -0.32 -4.48
C ASN A 40 7.47 -0.91 -4.82
N ALA A 41 6.50 -0.80 -3.91
CA ALA A 41 5.14 -1.25 -4.16
C ALA A 41 4.42 -0.46 -5.26
N TYR A 42 4.62 0.86 -5.33
CA TYR A 42 3.92 1.72 -6.30
C TYR A 42 4.63 1.86 -7.65
N SER A 43 5.96 1.68 -7.68
CA SER A 43 6.77 1.97 -8.86
C SER A 43 7.73 0.85 -9.27
N GLY A 44 7.86 -0.18 -8.46
CA GLY A 44 8.76 -1.30 -8.68
C GLY A 44 8.11 -2.46 -9.46
N SER A 45 8.58 -3.66 -9.17
CA SER A 45 8.11 -4.91 -9.78
C SER A 45 6.92 -5.49 -9.04
N VAL A 46 6.12 -6.31 -9.75
CA VAL A 46 4.98 -7.03 -9.17
C VAL A 46 5.40 -7.89 -7.97
N SER A 47 6.58 -8.51 -8.03
CA SER A 47 7.10 -9.33 -6.91
C SER A 47 7.44 -8.50 -5.66
N GLN A 48 7.88 -7.24 -5.82
CA GLN A 48 8.11 -6.36 -4.66
C GLN A 48 6.80 -5.97 -3.99
N LEU A 49 5.76 -5.66 -4.78
CA LEU A 49 4.42 -5.41 -4.25
C LEU A 49 3.85 -6.65 -3.56
N GLU A 50 3.98 -7.84 -4.17
CA GLU A 50 3.55 -9.10 -3.57
C GLU A 50 4.25 -9.36 -2.23
N GLY A 51 5.57 -9.13 -2.16
CA GLY A 51 6.34 -9.25 -0.92
C GLY A 51 5.78 -8.40 0.21
N LEU A 52 5.48 -7.13 -0.08
CA LEU A 52 4.87 -6.20 0.88
C LEU A 52 3.45 -6.66 1.28
N VAL A 53 2.64 -7.07 0.30
CA VAL A 53 1.28 -7.56 0.54
C VAL A 53 1.29 -8.76 1.50
N ARG A 54 2.23 -9.69 1.32
CA ARG A 54 2.45 -10.85 2.19
C ARG A 54 2.95 -10.46 3.57
N GLU A 55 3.99 -9.64 3.65
CA GLU A 55 4.61 -9.22 4.90
C GLU A 55 3.61 -8.52 5.83
N TYR A 56 2.78 -7.64 5.27
CA TYR A 56 1.82 -6.84 6.04
C TYR A 56 0.38 -7.36 5.99
N ASN A 57 0.14 -8.50 5.34
CA ASN A 57 -1.19 -9.08 5.16
C ASN A 57 -2.21 -8.05 4.62
N VAL A 58 -1.83 -7.40 3.53
CA VAL A 58 -2.60 -6.31 2.89
C VAL A 58 -3.82 -6.87 2.16
N SER A 59 -5.00 -6.33 2.44
CA SER A 59 -6.22 -6.68 1.69
C SER A 59 -6.60 -5.67 0.61
N TYR A 60 -6.13 -4.42 0.74
CA TYR A 60 -6.44 -3.33 -0.17
C TYR A 60 -5.26 -2.40 -0.41
N VAL A 61 -5.09 -1.98 -1.66
CA VAL A 61 -4.16 -0.93 -2.09
C VAL A 61 -4.99 0.29 -2.49
N TYR A 62 -4.64 1.47 -1.97
CA TYR A 62 -5.33 2.72 -2.29
C TYR A 62 -4.45 3.58 -3.17
N VAL A 63 -5.04 4.37 -4.06
CA VAL A 63 -4.32 5.43 -4.79
C VAL A 63 -5.14 6.70 -4.76
N GLY A 64 -4.54 7.80 -4.31
CA GLY A 64 -5.18 9.12 -4.29
C GLY A 64 -4.36 10.17 -5.01
N SER A 65 -4.77 11.43 -4.88
CA SER A 65 -4.10 12.56 -5.53
C SER A 65 -2.61 12.67 -5.20
N GLN A 66 -2.20 12.34 -3.97
CA GLN A 66 -0.79 12.35 -3.57
C GLN A 66 -0.01 11.20 -4.21
N GLU A 67 -0.52 9.96 -4.14
CA GLU A 67 0.11 8.81 -4.78
C GLU A 67 0.18 8.98 -6.30
N LEU A 68 -0.84 9.57 -6.94
CA LEU A 68 -0.81 9.91 -8.36
C LEU A 68 0.26 10.95 -8.70
N SER A 69 0.47 11.94 -7.82
CA SER A 69 1.51 12.94 -8.01
C SER A 69 2.92 12.37 -7.81
N LYS A 70 3.09 11.44 -6.86
CA LYS A 70 4.39 10.83 -6.53
C LYS A 70 4.75 9.69 -7.48
N TYR A 71 3.77 8.91 -7.90
CA TYR A 71 3.90 7.72 -8.76
C TYR A 71 2.93 7.80 -9.95
N PRO A 72 3.21 8.63 -10.97
CA PRO A 72 2.27 8.91 -12.06
C PRO A 72 1.83 7.69 -12.89
N ASN A 73 2.59 6.59 -12.82
CA ASN A 73 2.31 5.36 -13.57
C ASN A 73 1.67 4.24 -12.73
N CYS A 74 1.39 4.47 -11.44
CA CYS A 74 0.93 3.42 -10.52
C CYS A 74 -0.42 2.79 -10.95
N ILE A 75 -1.33 3.56 -11.53
CA ILE A 75 -2.62 3.04 -12.02
C ILE A 75 -2.42 2.01 -13.14
N SER A 76 -1.56 2.33 -14.12
CA SER A 76 -1.24 1.40 -15.21
C SER A 76 -0.52 0.16 -14.67
N HIS A 77 0.38 0.36 -13.72
CA HIS A 77 1.08 -0.73 -13.03
C HIS A 77 0.09 -1.67 -12.32
N PHE A 78 -0.80 -1.17 -11.47
CA PHE A 78 -1.77 -1.99 -10.74
C PHE A 78 -2.80 -2.65 -11.66
N ASN A 79 -3.26 -1.96 -12.70
CA ASN A 79 -4.19 -2.55 -13.68
C ASN A 79 -3.56 -3.69 -14.49
N SER A 80 -2.23 -3.81 -14.52
CA SER A 80 -1.52 -4.90 -15.19
C SER A 80 -1.37 -6.17 -14.35
N ILE A 81 -1.72 -6.11 -13.05
CA ILE A 81 -1.55 -7.19 -12.08
C ILE A 81 -2.85 -7.97 -11.99
N SER A 82 -2.82 -9.28 -12.27
CA SER A 82 -4.03 -10.10 -12.32
C SER A 82 -4.73 -10.22 -10.97
N TRP A 83 -3.95 -10.33 -9.90
CA TRP A 83 -4.45 -10.52 -8.53
C TRP A 83 -4.87 -9.20 -7.84
N LEU A 84 -4.86 -8.08 -8.55
CA LEU A 84 -5.43 -6.81 -8.09
C LEU A 84 -6.68 -6.46 -8.87
N THR A 85 -7.82 -6.43 -8.18
CA THR A 85 -9.10 -6.03 -8.77
C THR A 85 -9.46 -4.61 -8.34
N SER A 86 -9.71 -3.71 -9.29
CA SER A 86 -10.24 -2.38 -8.94
C SER A 86 -11.69 -2.50 -8.45
N VAL A 87 -11.94 -2.07 -7.22
CA VAL A 87 -13.25 -2.12 -6.55
C VAL A 87 -13.85 -0.73 -6.32
N TYR A 88 -13.04 0.32 -6.47
CA TYR A 88 -13.48 1.71 -6.40
C TYR A 88 -12.64 2.57 -7.34
N ASN A 89 -13.30 3.45 -8.08
CA ASN A 89 -12.69 4.43 -8.99
C ASN A 89 -13.63 5.61 -9.18
N GLU A 90 -13.53 6.61 -8.30
CA GLU A 90 -14.28 7.87 -8.41
C GLU A 90 -13.40 9.04 -7.97
N ASP A 91 -13.57 10.20 -8.61
CA ASP A 91 -12.91 11.47 -8.25
C ASP A 91 -11.38 11.39 -8.05
N GLY A 92 -10.69 10.62 -8.89
CA GLY A 92 -9.23 10.46 -8.82
C GLY A 92 -8.75 9.67 -7.60
N GLN A 93 -9.64 8.90 -6.99
CA GLN A 93 -9.34 7.94 -5.92
C GLN A 93 -9.62 6.53 -6.42
N TYR A 94 -8.69 5.63 -6.15
CA TYR A 94 -8.74 4.25 -6.59
C TYR A 94 -8.54 3.31 -5.41
N VAL A 95 -9.28 2.22 -5.37
CA VAL A 95 -9.05 1.12 -4.43
C VAL A 95 -8.97 -0.18 -5.21
N TYR A 96 -7.91 -0.93 -4.94
CA TYR A 96 -7.66 -2.26 -5.47
C TYR A 96 -7.78 -3.27 -4.35
N GLN A 97 -8.61 -4.29 -4.55
CA GLN A 97 -8.69 -5.44 -3.67
C GLN A 97 -7.63 -6.47 -4.06
N VAL A 98 -6.96 -7.03 -3.06
CA VAL A 98 -5.99 -8.12 -3.21
C VAL A 98 -6.74 -9.45 -3.25
N GLU A 99 -6.67 -10.13 -4.39
CA GLU A 99 -7.24 -11.47 -4.58
C GLU A 99 -6.24 -12.53 -4.10
N TRP A 100 -6.23 -12.77 -2.79
CA TRP A 100 -5.31 -13.73 -2.13
C TRP A 100 -5.36 -15.15 -2.71
N ILE A 101 -6.50 -15.55 -3.28
CA ILE A 101 -6.65 -16.84 -3.95
C ILE A 101 -5.71 -16.93 -5.16
N GLU A 102 -5.46 -15.83 -5.87
CA GLU A 102 -4.61 -15.80 -7.06
C GLU A 102 -3.12 -15.67 -6.74
N ILE A 103 -2.79 -15.08 -5.58
CA ILE A 103 -1.40 -14.95 -5.10
C ILE A 103 -0.85 -16.31 -4.61
N GLY A 104 -1.74 -17.23 -4.25
CA GLY A 104 -1.39 -18.50 -3.63
C GLY A 104 -1.06 -18.33 -2.15
N SER A 105 -1.43 -19.31 -1.33
CA SER A 105 -1.15 -19.34 0.12
C SER A 105 0.33 -19.38 0.41
#